data_AF-A0A662CAL9-F1
#
_entry.id   AF-A0A662CAL9-F1
#
_cell.length_a   1.000
_cell.length_b   1.000
_cell.length_c   1.000
_cell.angle_alpha   90.00
_cell.angle_beta   90.00
_cell.angle_gamma   90.00
#
_symmetry.space_group_name_H-M   'P 1'
#
loop_
_entity.id
_entity.type
_entity.pdbx_description
1 polymer ?
#
loop_
_entity_poly.entity_id
_entity_poly.type
_entity_poly.pdbx_seq_one_letter_code
_entity_poly.pdbx_strand_id
1 'polypeptide(L)'
;MSTQTLKVVSPLHIGNGKELTPLDIYPGDGVIYVLDTGRLTDDLLGMGINLEEILHMLKNPPGDAYVWKGYIDELHLNPAEYALYTLKIHGETGKRSMQIKEFIKMNGKPYVPGSSIKGALRTAVLYKVLKECGDSGMAMNIVSGIKNNRGQVERKTADLAREIGWSESLVEF
;
A
#
# COMPACT_ATOMS: atom_id res chain seq x y z
N MET A 1 -15.94 -20.16 -11.35
CA MET A 1 -14.99 -19.01 -11.33
C MET A 1 -13.59 -19.59 -11.27
N SER A 2 -12.71 -19.23 -12.21
CA SER A 2 -11.30 -19.64 -12.16
C SER A 2 -10.53 -18.70 -11.23
N THR A 3 -9.84 -19.25 -10.25
CA THR A 3 -8.92 -18.48 -9.39
C THR A 3 -7.55 -18.46 -10.06
N GLN A 4 -6.93 -17.29 -10.12
CA GLN A 4 -5.58 -17.11 -10.66
C GLN A 4 -4.59 -16.72 -9.56
N THR A 5 -3.32 -17.10 -9.72
CA THR A 5 -2.25 -16.78 -8.78
C THR A 5 -1.41 -15.60 -9.28
N LEU A 6 -0.98 -14.73 -8.36
CA LEU A 6 -0.13 -13.58 -8.66
C LEU A 6 1.16 -13.68 -7.83
N LYS A 7 2.31 -13.49 -8.47
CA LYS A 7 3.62 -13.48 -7.81
C LYS A 7 4.24 -12.09 -7.92
N VAL A 8 4.68 -11.55 -6.78
CA VAL A 8 5.42 -10.29 -6.72
C VAL A 8 6.88 -10.55 -7.10
N VAL A 9 7.42 -9.80 -8.06
CA VAL A 9 8.80 -9.97 -8.60
C VAL A 9 9.73 -8.81 -8.26
N SER A 10 9.20 -7.71 -7.71
CA SER A 10 9.93 -6.53 -7.27
C SER A 10 9.28 -5.98 -6.00
N PRO A 11 9.96 -5.10 -5.22
CA PRO A 11 9.28 -4.38 -4.14
C PRO A 11 8.00 -3.72 -4.65
N LEU A 12 6.89 -3.93 -3.94
CA LEU A 12 5.56 -3.47 -4.32
C LEU A 12 4.96 -2.67 -3.17
N HIS A 13 4.56 -1.43 -3.45
CA HIS A 13 3.84 -0.59 -2.50
C HIS A 13 2.47 -0.18 -3.07
N ILE A 14 1.41 -0.44 -2.31
CA ILE A 14 0.06 0.08 -2.56
C ILE A 14 -0.40 0.75 -1.27
N GLY A 15 -0.42 2.07 -1.28
CA GLY A 15 -0.71 2.88 -0.10
C GLY A 15 -2.18 2.90 0.28
N ASN A 16 -2.47 3.04 1.57
CA ASN A 16 -3.80 3.39 2.09
C ASN A 16 -3.96 4.90 2.36
N GLY A 17 -2.92 5.70 2.09
CA GLY A 17 -2.87 7.13 2.37
C GLY A 17 -2.44 7.51 3.79
N LYS A 18 -2.21 6.53 4.67
CA LYS A 18 -1.69 6.73 6.03
C LYS A 18 -0.18 6.61 6.08
N GLU A 19 0.38 7.07 7.19
CA GLU A 19 1.81 7.00 7.50
C GLU A 19 2.00 6.47 8.90
N LEU A 20 3.05 5.65 9.07
CA LEU A 20 3.62 5.40 10.39
C LEU A 20 4.56 6.56 10.71
N THR A 21 4.35 7.18 11.85
CA THR A 21 5.12 8.32 12.36
C THR A 21 6.16 7.85 13.37
N PRO A 22 7.10 8.70 13.81
CA PRO A 22 8.04 8.36 14.88
C PRO A 22 7.39 8.01 16.23
N LEU A 23 6.10 8.28 16.40
CA LEU A 23 5.30 7.85 17.55
C LEU A 23 4.87 6.38 17.44
N ASP A 24 4.77 5.85 16.22
CA ASP A 24 4.27 4.51 15.96
C ASP A 24 5.40 3.47 15.87
N ILE A 25 6.65 3.92 15.81
CA ILE A 25 7.79 3.08 15.47
C ILE A 25 9.00 3.26 16.39
N TYR A 26 9.75 2.18 16.54
CA TYR A 26 11.09 2.16 17.13
C TYR A 26 12.06 1.45 16.18
N PRO A 27 13.14 2.10 15.72
CA PRO A 27 14.17 1.44 14.92
C PRO A 27 15.20 0.76 15.82
N GLY A 28 15.48 -0.53 15.58
CA GLY A 28 16.48 -1.30 16.32
C GLY A 28 16.85 -2.58 15.57
N ASP A 29 18.09 -3.08 15.74
CA ASP A 29 18.54 -4.38 15.20
C ASP A 29 18.31 -4.60 13.69
N GLY A 30 18.44 -3.55 12.88
CA GLY A 30 18.24 -3.63 11.42
C GLY A 30 16.78 -3.85 11.00
N VAL A 31 15.85 -3.70 11.95
CA VAL A 31 14.41 -3.69 11.70
C VAL A 31 13.77 -2.42 12.27
N ILE A 32 12.52 -2.21 11.88
CA ILE A 32 11.64 -1.20 12.46
C ILE A 32 10.53 -1.96 13.17
N TYR A 33 10.40 -1.74 14.47
CA TYR A 33 9.33 -2.27 15.28
C TYR A 33 8.15 -1.30 15.18
N VAL A 34 7.02 -1.76 14.65
CA VAL A 34 5.76 -0.99 14.70
C VAL A 34 5.10 -1.32 16.03
N LEU A 35 5.00 -0.33 16.90
CA LEU A 35 4.68 -0.50 18.30
C LEU A 35 3.17 -0.57 18.56
N ASP A 36 2.80 -1.38 19.53
CA ASP A 36 1.55 -1.25 20.26
C ASP A 36 1.75 -0.18 21.35
N THR A 37 1.49 1.07 20.98
CA THR A 37 1.69 2.22 21.87
C THR A 37 0.74 2.22 23.06
N GLY A 38 -0.43 1.58 22.94
CA GLY A 38 -1.38 1.40 24.04
C GLY A 38 -0.77 0.53 25.12
N ARG A 39 -0.36 -0.70 24.75
CA ARG A 39 0.29 -1.63 25.68
C ARG A 39 1.58 -1.06 26.27
N LEU A 40 2.40 -0.40 25.46
CA LEU A 40 3.63 0.25 25.97
C LEU A 40 3.28 1.31 27.01
N THR A 41 2.27 2.15 26.76
CA THR A 41 1.86 3.18 27.72
C THR A 41 1.33 2.54 29.01
N ASP A 42 0.49 1.51 28.92
CA ASP A 42 -0.09 0.82 30.09
C ASP A 42 1.01 0.21 30.98
N ASP A 43 2.01 -0.42 30.39
CA ASP A 43 3.15 -0.99 31.13
C ASP A 43 4.01 0.09 31.77
N LEU A 44 4.31 1.19 31.06
CA LEU A 44 5.08 2.31 31.63
C LEU A 44 4.36 2.93 32.84
N LEU A 45 3.04 3.08 32.77
CA LEU A 45 2.23 3.54 33.91
C LEU A 45 2.29 2.52 35.07
N GLY A 46 2.24 1.22 34.76
CA GLY A 46 2.40 0.14 35.75
C GLY A 46 3.78 0.12 36.42
N MET A 47 4.82 0.60 35.73
CA MET A 47 6.17 0.78 36.26
C MET A 47 6.34 2.06 37.11
N GLY A 48 5.28 2.89 37.23
CA GLY A 48 5.28 4.11 38.04
C GLY A 48 5.65 5.38 37.29
N ILE A 49 5.77 5.32 35.95
CA ILE A 49 5.95 6.54 35.14
C ILE A 49 4.65 7.32 35.14
N ASN A 50 4.74 8.64 35.34
CA ASN A 50 3.55 9.47 35.39
C ASN A 50 3.01 9.73 33.97
N LEU A 51 1.69 9.58 33.79
CA LEU A 51 0.96 10.00 32.60
C LEU A 51 1.26 11.45 32.17
N GLU A 52 1.35 12.40 33.11
CA GLU A 52 1.69 13.78 32.79
C GLU A 52 3.06 13.92 32.13
N GLU A 53 4.02 13.09 32.54
CA GLU A 53 5.37 13.05 31.97
C GLU A 53 5.34 12.54 30.53
N ILE A 54 4.63 11.43 30.31
CA ILE A 54 4.44 10.84 28.99
C ILE A 54 3.74 11.85 28.06
N LEU A 55 2.66 12.49 28.52
CA LEU A 55 1.93 13.50 27.75
C LEU A 55 2.78 14.73 27.43
N HIS A 56 3.63 15.17 28.37
CA HIS A 56 4.54 16.28 28.14
C HIS A 56 5.54 15.92 27.04
N MET A 57 6.11 14.72 27.09
CA MET A 57 7.06 14.23 26.08
C MET A 57 6.38 14.06 24.71
N LEU A 58 5.14 13.57 24.64
CA LEU A 58 4.37 13.48 23.39
C LEU A 58 4.07 14.85 22.76
N LYS A 59 3.81 15.88 23.59
CA LYS A 59 3.56 17.25 23.12
C LYS A 59 4.84 17.98 22.71
N ASN A 60 5.91 17.74 23.46
CA ASN A 60 7.22 18.37 23.27
C ASN A 60 8.28 17.28 23.05
N PRO A 61 8.23 16.55 21.92
CA PRO A 61 9.18 15.49 21.66
C PRO A 61 10.59 16.10 21.66
N PRO A 62 11.55 15.52 22.40
CA PRO A 62 12.92 15.99 22.37
C PRO A 62 13.39 16.03 20.90
N GLY A 63 14.20 17.04 20.56
CA GLY A 63 14.55 17.40 19.18
C GLY A 63 15.19 16.31 18.31
N ASP A 64 15.37 15.09 18.85
CA ASP A 64 15.89 13.89 18.20
C ASP A 64 14.93 12.67 18.34
N ALA A 65 13.65 12.86 18.01
CA ALA A 65 13.07 12.23 16.84
C ALA A 65 12.71 10.70 16.78
N TYR A 66 12.83 9.93 17.86
CA TYR A 66 11.98 8.74 18.09
C TYR A 66 11.45 8.77 19.52
N VAL A 67 10.13 8.93 19.67
CA VAL A 67 9.46 9.31 20.92
C VAL A 67 9.72 8.29 22.04
N TRP A 68 9.59 7.01 21.72
CA TRP A 68 9.69 5.93 22.70
C TRP A 68 11.11 5.48 22.99
N LYS A 69 12.09 6.00 22.24
CA LYS A 69 13.47 5.56 22.35
C LYS A 69 14.05 5.77 23.74
N GLY A 70 13.80 6.93 24.35
CA GLY A 70 14.25 7.22 25.71
C GLY A 70 13.74 6.17 26.71
N TYR A 71 12.43 5.91 26.73
CA TYR A 71 11.85 4.94 27.66
C TYR A 71 12.32 3.50 27.41
N ILE A 72 12.33 3.07 26.14
CA ILE A 72 12.72 1.69 25.80
C ILE A 72 14.20 1.45 26.13
N ASP A 73 15.08 2.39 25.77
CA ASP A 73 16.52 2.26 25.99
C ASP A 73 16.90 2.42 27.47
N GLU A 74 16.36 3.42 28.17
CA GLU A 74 16.70 3.69 29.58
C GLU A 74 16.19 2.61 30.53
N LEU A 75 14.98 2.09 30.29
CA LEU A 75 14.39 1.02 31.11
C LEU A 75 14.80 -0.39 30.64
N HIS A 76 15.64 -0.48 29.61
CA HIS A 76 16.12 -1.75 29.04
C HIS A 76 14.96 -2.68 28.63
N LEU A 77 13.88 -2.10 28.08
CA LEU A 77 12.72 -2.86 27.62
C LEU A 77 13.04 -3.56 26.30
N ASN A 78 12.46 -4.73 26.09
CA ASN A 78 12.58 -5.44 24.82
C ASN A 78 11.55 -4.90 23.80
N PRO A 79 11.96 -4.21 22.71
CA PRO A 79 11.03 -3.63 21.75
C PRO A 79 10.13 -4.68 21.07
N ALA A 80 10.63 -5.91 20.93
CA ALA A 80 9.88 -7.01 20.33
C ALA A 80 8.65 -7.39 21.17
N GLU A 81 8.70 -7.19 22.49
CA GLU A 81 7.56 -7.44 23.36
C GLU A 81 6.43 -6.47 23.08
N TYR A 82 6.74 -5.24 22.63
CA TYR A 82 5.78 -4.19 22.33
C TYR A 82 5.39 -4.10 20.86
N ALA A 83 6.02 -4.86 19.97
CA ALA A 83 5.78 -4.77 18.54
C ALA A 83 4.49 -5.47 18.09
N LEU A 84 3.68 -4.79 17.29
CA LEU A 84 2.58 -5.38 16.51
C LEU A 84 3.13 -6.23 15.36
N TYR A 85 4.16 -5.73 14.69
CA TYR A 85 4.91 -6.39 13.63
C TYR A 85 6.25 -5.68 13.40
N THR A 86 7.14 -6.30 12.65
CA THR A 86 8.44 -5.73 12.28
C THR A 86 8.56 -5.52 10.78
N LEU A 87 9.33 -4.51 10.40
CA LEU A 87 9.68 -4.22 9.01
C LEU A 87 11.19 -4.31 8.87
N LYS A 88 11.66 -5.18 7.96
CA LYS A 88 13.07 -5.23 7.64
C LYS A 88 13.49 -3.95 6.92
N ILE A 89 14.61 -3.36 7.35
CA ILE A 89 15.14 -2.17 6.70
C ILE A 89 15.83 -2.57 5.39
N HIS A 90 15.44 -1.90 4.31
CA HIS A 90 16.12 -1.96 3.02
C HIS A 90 16.63 -0.56 2.69
N GLY A 91 17.92 -0.29 2.97
CA GLY A 91 18.54 1.03 2.83
C GLY A 91 19.03 1.58 4.16
N GLU A 92 19.15 2.90 4.26
CA GLU A 92 19.55 3.61 5.47
C GLU A 92 18.34 4.11 6.26
N THR A 93 18.44 4.11 7.58
CA THR A 93 17.42 4.68 8.45
C THR A 93 17.53 6.20 8.49
N GLY A 94 16.39 6.88 8.55
CA GLY A 94 16.33 8.30 8.93
C GLY A 94 16.98 8.48 10.30
N LYS A 95 18.06 9.27 10.34
CA LYS A 95 18.91 9.45 11.54
C LYS A 95 18.16 10.03 12.74
N ARG A 96 17.12 10.80 12.48
CA ARG A 96 16.34 11.50 13.49
C ARG A 96 14.91 11.01 13.46
N SER A 97 14.15 11.33 12.42
CA SER A 97 12.75 10.94 12.27
C SER A 97 12.59 10.15 10.98
N MET A 98 11.72 9.15 11.00
CA MET A 98 11.27 8.46 9.79
C MET A 98 9.74 8.47 9.77
N GLN A 99 9.20 8.77 8.60
CA GLN A 99 7.81 8.51 8.26
C GLN A 99 7.76 7.42 7.20
N ILE A 100 6.91 6.42 7.40
CA ILE A 100 6.79 5.27 6.49
C ILE A 100 5.38 5.27 5.91
N LYS A 101 5.27 5.41 4.58
CA LYS A 101 3.99 5.26 3.89
C LYS A 101 3.45 3.85 4.12
N GLU A 102 2.24 3.77 4.65
CA GLU A 102 1.67 2.50 5.07
C GLU A 102 1.11 1.71 3.87
N PHE A 103 1.44 0.43 3.77
CA PHE A 103 0.81 -0.49 2.81
C PHE A 103 -0.65 -0.77 3.21
N ILE A 104 -1.54 -0.92 2.24
CA ILE A 104 -2.96 -1.21 2.47
C ILE A 104 -3.21 -2.57 3.14
N LYS A 105 -4.01 -2.57 4.21
CA LYS A 105 -4.30 -3.74 5.03
C LYS A 105 -5.79 -3.89 5.26
N MET A 106 -6.21 -5.12 5.50
CA MET A 106 -7.53 -5.47 6.04
C MET A 106 -7.31 -6.35 7.26
N ASN A 107 -7.82 -5.95 8.43
CA ASN A 107 -7.61 -6.63 9.70
C ASN A 107 -6.11 -6.95 9.98
N GLY A 108 -5.24 -5.96 9.79
CA GLY A 108 -3.79 -6.09 9.97
C GLY A 108 -3.05 -6.87 8.87
N LYS A 109 -3.75 -7.49 7.92
CA LYS A 109 -3.13 -8.29 6.85
C LYS A 109 -3.03 -7.48 5.54
N PRO A 110 -1.83 -7.36 4.94
CA PRO A 110 -1.66 -6.67 3.66
C PRO A 110 -2.32 -7.45 2.53
N TYR A 111 -2.89 -6.75 1.55
CA TYR A 111 -3.46 -7.37 0.35
C TYR A 111 -3.31 -6.46 -0.87
N VAL A 112 -3.40 -7.03 -2.07
CA VAL A 112 -3.46 -6.24 -3.32
C VAL A 112 -4.93 -6.02 -3.68
N PRO A 113 -5.42 -4.76 -3.71
CA PRO A 113 -6.80 -4.48 -4.09
C PRO A 113 -7.08 -4.85 -5.55
N GLY A 114 -8.27 -5.39 -5.82
CA GLY A 114 -8.71 -5.69 -7.18
C GLY A 114 -8.78 -4.44 -8.07
N SER A 115 -9.03 -3.26 -7.49
CA SER A 115 -8.98 -1.97 -8.21
C SER A 115 -7.58 -1.64 -8.71
N SER A 116 -6.52 -1.96 -7.95
CA SER A 116 -5.12 -1.77 -8.39
C SER A 116 -4.77 -2.68 -9.56
N ILE A 117 -5.15 -3.97 -9.49
CA ILE A 117 -4.95 -4.94 -10.58
C ILE A 117 -5.73 -4.51 -11.82
N LYS A 118 -7.00 -4.15 -11.65
CA LYS A 118 -7.86 -3.68 -12.73
C LYS A 118 -7.31 -2.39 -13.37
N GLY A 119 -6.73 -1.50 -12.58
CA GLY A 119 -6.07 -0.30 -13.06
C GLY A 119 -4.90 -0.62 -13.99
N ALA A 120 -4.00 -1.53 -13.57
CA ALA A 120 -2.88 -1.96 -14.39
C ALA A 120 -3.32 -2.60 -15.72
N LEU A 121 -4.30 -3.52 -15.67
CA LEU A 121 -4.87 -4.14 -16.86
C LEU A 121 -5.55 -3.12 -17.78
N ARG A 122 -6.31 -2.19 -17.21
CA ARG A 122 -6.98 -1.12 -17.97
C ARG A 122 -5.97 -0.30 -18.76
N THR A 123 -4.85 0.07 -18.15
CA THR A 123 -3.79 0.84 -18.83
C THR A 123 -3.14 0.02 -19.95
N ALA A 124 -2.88 -1.27 -19.74
CA ALA A 124 -2.31 -2.14 -20.77
C ALA A 124 -3.24 -2.30 -21.98
N VAL A 125 -4.54 -2.53 -21.74
CA VAL A 125 -5.55 -2.62 -22.80
C VAL A 125 -5.65 -1.29 -23.55
N LEU A 126 -5.74 -0.16 -22.84
CA LEU A 126 -5.81 1.16 -23.46
C LEU A 126 -4.59 1.43 -24.35
N TYR A 127 -3.39 1.13 -23.85
CA TYR A 127 -2.15 1.29 -24.62
C TYR A 127 -2.17 0.46 -25.91
N LYS A 128 -2.56 -0.81 -25.84
CA LYS A 128 -2.64 -1.69 -27.01
C LYS A 128 -3.61 -1.13 -28.06
N VAL A 129 -4.80 -0.74 -27.63
CA VAL A 129 -5.85 -0.22 -28.53
C VAL A 129 -5.38 1.07 -29.21
N LEU A 130 -4.75 1.99 -28.48
CA LEU A 130 -4.20 3.22 -29.07
C LEU A 130 -3.08 2.94 -30.07
N LYS A 131 -2.20 1.98 -29.77
CA LYS A 131 -1.07 1.62 -30.62
C LYS A 131 -1.51 0.95 -31.92
N GLU A 132 -2.53 0.11 -31.88
CA GLU A 132 -3.00 -0.66 -33.05
C GLU A 132 -4.04 0.11 -33.88
N CYS A 133 -4.92 0.89 -33.25
CA CYS A 133 -6.02 1.56 -33.96
C CYS A 133 -5.74 3.03 -34.32
N GLY A 134 -4.67 3.65 -33.79
CA GLY A 134 -4.22 5.01 -34.15
C GLY A 134 -5.16 6.18 -33.83
N ASP A 135 -6.43 5.91 -33.54
CA ASP A 135 -7.44 6.91 -33.20
C ASP A 135 -7.80 6.87 -31.71
N SER A 136 -7.50 7.99 -31.04
CA SER A 136 -7.80 8.23 -29.62
C SER A 136 -9.29 8.12 -29.31
N GLY A 137 -10.15 8.45 -30.28
CA GLY A 137 -11.61 8.34 -30.17
C GLY A 137 -12.06 6.88 -30.08
N MET A 138 -11.48 6.00 -30.90
CA MET A 138 -11.83 4.58 -30.92
C MET A 138 -11.38 3.86 -29.65
N ALA A 139 -10.20 4.19 -29.14
CA ALA A 139 -9.70 3.63 -27.88
C ALA A 139 -10.57 4.00 -26.67
N MET A 140 -11.04 5.25 -26.62
CA MET A 140 -11.95 5.69 -25.57
C MET A 140 -13.33 5.03 -25.67
N ASN A 141 -13.82 4.73 -26.88
CA ASN A 141 -15.06 3.99 -27.10
C ASN A 141 -14.97 2.52 -26.65
N ILE A 142 -13.84 1.85 -26.88
CA ILE A 142 -13.63 0.47 -26.41
C ILE A 142 -13.54 0.44 -24.87
N VAL A 143 -12.77 1.36 -24.27
CA VAL A 143 -12.62 1.43 -22.80
C VAL A 143 -13.91 1.84 -22.10
N SER A 144 -14.75 2.68 -22.72
CA SER A 144 -16.08 3.02 -22.20
C SER A 144 -17.09 1.89 -22.41
N GLY A 145 -17.02 1.16 -23.52
CA GLY A 145 -17.84 -0.02 -23.82
C GLY A 145 -17.66 -1.16 -22.81
N ILE A 146 -16.45 -1.39 -22.30
CA ILE A 146 -16.17 -2.41 -21.27
C ILE A 146 -16.89 -2.11 -19.94
N LYS A 147 -17.31 -0.86 -19.67
CA LYS A 147 -18.16 -0.55 -18.51
C LYS A 147 -19.61 -1.00 -18.70
N ASN A 148 -20.07 -1.12 -19.94
CA ASN A 148 -21.46 -1.41 -20.27
C ASN A 148 -21.60 -2.86 -20.74
N ASN A 149 -21.54 -3.80 -19.80
CA ASN A 149 -21.86 -5.19 -20.09
C ASN A 149 -23.39 -5.40 -20.21
N ARG A 150 -24.02 -4.72 -21.18
CA ARG A 150 -25.40 -4.95 -21.63
C ARG A 150 -25.54 -4.61 -23.13
N GLY A 151 -25.02 -5.51 -23.97
CA GLY A 151 -25.86 -6.13 -24.99
C GLY A 151 -26.19 -5.39 -26.29
N GLN A 152 -25.50 -4.33 -26.71
CA GLN A 152 -25.61 -3.84 -28.10
C GLN A 152 -24.25 -3.36 -28.61
N VAL A 153 -23.57 -4.21 -29.37
CA VAL A 153 -22.49 -3.78 -30.25
C VAL A 153 -23.17 -3.12 -31.45
N GLU A 154 -23.06 -1.79 -31.56
CA GLU A 154 -23.55 -1.06 -32.73
C GLU A 154 -22.89 -1.61 -34.01
N ARG A 155 -23.68 -1.80 -35.08
CA ARG A 155 -23.23 -2.36 -36.36
C ARG A 155 -21.97 -1.66 -36.94
N LYS A 156 -21.79 -0.37 -36.66
CA LYS A 156 -20.60 0.39 -37.08
C LYS A 156 -19.29 -0.13 -36.49
N THR A 157 -19.31 -0.62 -35.25
CA THR A 157 -18.10 -1.14 -34.58
C THR A 157 -17.69 -2.51 -35.13
N ALA A 158 -18.66 -3.31 -35.61
CA ALA A 158 -18.42 -4.61 -36.22
C ALA A 158 -17.89 -4.52 -37.65
N ASP A 159 -18.37 -3.55 -38.43
CA ASP A 159 -17.89 -3.34 -39.81
C ASP A 159 -16.46 -2.75 -39.82
N LEU A 160 -16.14 -1.83 -38.90
CA LEU A 160 -14.77 -1.31 -38.74
C LEU A 160 -13.80 -2.36 -38.18
N ALA A 161 -14.25 -3.25 -37.29
CA ALA A 161 -13.43 -4.34 -36.77
C ALA A 161 -12.94 -5.27 -37.90
N ARG A 162 -13.79 -5.55 -38.91
CA ARG A 162 -13.38 -6.34 -40.08
C ARG A 162 -12.34 -5.64 -40.96
N GLU A 163 -12.41 -4.32 -41.12
CA GLU A 163 -11.45 -3.56 -41.93
C GLU A 163 -10.03 -3.52 -41.34
N ILE A 164 -9.91 -3.54 -40.02
CA ILE A 164 -8.61 -3.53 -39.31
C ILE A 164 -8.06 -4.93 -39.02
N GLY A 165 -8.67 -5.99 -39.56
CA GLY A 165 -8.21 -7.36 -39.38
C GLY A 165 -8.47 -7.95 -37.99
N TRP A 166 -9.51 -7.49 -37.28
CA TRP A 166 -9.97 -8.21 -36.08
C TRP A 166 -10.44 -9.61 -36.48
N SER A 167 -9.69 -10.62 -36.00
CA SER A 167 -10.11 -12.00 -35.96
C SER A 167 -10.94 -12.26 -34.69
N GLU A 168 -12.09 -12.92 -34.83
CA GLU A 168 -12.93 -13.38 -33.71
C GLU A 168 -12.19 -14.36 -32.77
N SER A 169 -11.00 -14.84 -33.13
CA SER A 169 -10.18 -15.73 -32.30
C SER A 169 -9.67 -15.11 -30.99
N LEU A 170 -9.84 -13.81 -30.77
CA LEU A 170 -9.40 -13.11 -29.55
C LEU A 170 -10.44 -13.15 -28.40
N VAL A 171 -11.58 -13.80 -28.60
CA VAL A 171 -12.63 -13.96 -27.57
C VAL A 171 -12.45 -15.23 -26.72
N GLU A 172 -11.47 -16.09 -27.05
CA GLU A 172 -11.13 -17.28 -26.27
C GLU A 172 -9.87 -17.10 -25.42
N PHE A 173 -9.86 -16.19 -24.43
CA PHE A 173 -8.97 -16.27 -23.25
C PHE A 173 -9.58 -15.56 -22.04
#